data_AF-A0A2G9TYJ9-F1
#
_entry.id   AF-A0A2G9TYJ9-F1
#
_cell.length_a   1.000
_cell.length_b   1.000
_cell.length_c   1.000
_cell.angle_alpha   90.00
_cell.angle_beta   90.00
_cell.angle_gamma   90.00
#
_symmetry.space_group_name_H-M   'P 1'
#
loop_
_entity.id
_entity.type
_entity.pdbx_description
1 polymer ?
#
loop_
_entity_poly.entity_id
_entity_poly.type
_entity_poly.pdbx_seq_one_letter_code
_entity_poly.pdbx_strand_id
1 'polypeptide(L)'
;MMCESEVECTSWIRLFRAFDLDHDGFIPTTDLKRAIRDSAFSFGLNPEEVVTMLANIDDNGDKLIDFPEFCTLMSRAKHRRVLHLMFRAVQFVVPKSKRSEPFDYLQKYKCCPPPVFMLIISIIQVAIYIYYTIESGEGVSITGPVPSKSPLIFNPYRKSEVWRYITYMFIHIGIYHVTYNVLTQLLLGVPLELVHQWRVIVVYLAGVLSGSLLVSAVDSRVFLAGASGGVYALLAAHLAELIMNWSEMEFNWIRAIVLVILIGSDTAVSVYQRYFVDRVDRVSYVSHIGGFVAGVLLGVVILRNFRRHRWEGKLWWASLVAFVFFIAICVVLIIAPDMMSF
;
A
#
# COMPACT_ATOMS: atom_id res chain seq x y z
N MET A 1 -16.63 3.89 26.48
CA MET A 1 -17.20 3.87 25.12
C MET A 1 -16.65 2.61 24.45
N MET A 2 -17.43 1.53 24.34
CA MET A 2 -16.92 0.17 24.07
C MET A 2 -16.98 -0.28 22.61
N CYS A 3 -17.47 0.56 21.69
CA CYS A 3 -17.46 0.33 20.25
C CYS A 3 -16.95 1.60 19.55
N GLU A 4 -16.01 1.45 18.62
CA GLU A 4 -15.37 2.57 17.92
C GLU A 4 -16.32 3.22 16.88
N SER A 5 -17.42 2.55 16.53
CA SER A 5 -18.47 3.07 15.63
C SER A 5 -19.85 2.43 15.90
N GLU A 6 -20.94 3.13 15.54
CA GLU A 6 -22.33 2.61 15.63
C GLU A 6 -22.55 1.33 14.79
N VAL A 7 -21.89 1.24 13.64
CA VAL A 7 -21.98 0.08 12.74
C VAL A 7 -21.36 -1.15 13.38
N GLU A 8 -20.19 -0.99 14.01
CA GLU A 8 -19.51 -2.07 14.72
C GLU A 8 -20.31 -2.55 15.94
N CYS A 9 -20.88 -1.61 16.70
CA CYS A 9 -21.77 -1.92 17.82
C CYS A 9 -22.99 -2.74 17.35
N THR A 10 -23.61 -2.33 16.25
CA THR A 10 -24.76 -3.04 15.67
C THR A 10 -24.39 -4.46 15.21
N SER A 11 -23.19 -4.65 14.65
CA SER A 11 -22.69 -5.97 14.25
C SER A 11 -22.42 -6.87 15.45
N TRP A 12 -21.83 -6.35 16.52
CA TRP A 12 -21.50 -7.13 17.71
C TRP A 12 -22.76 -7.51 18.50
N ILE A 13 -23.76 -6.63 18.55
CA ILE A 13 -25.08 -6.93 19.12
C ILE A 13 -25.75 -8.09 18.36
N ARG A 14 -25.70 -8.08 17.03
CA ARG A 14 -26.27 -9.17 16.21
C ARG A 14 -25.57 -10.51 16.49
N LEU A 15 -24.24 -10.49 16.62
CA LEU A 15 -23.46 -11.68 16.94
C LEU A 15 -23.75 -12.18 18.36
N PHE A 16 -23.80 -11.28 19.35
CA PHE A 16 -24.15 -11.62 20.73
C PHE A 16 -25.51 -12.31 20.80
N ARG A 17 -26.54 -11.74 20.17
CA ARG A 17 -27.89 -12.33 20.09
C ARG A 17 -27.95 -13.67 19.36
N ALA A 18 -26.98 -13.98 18.50
CA ALA A 18 -26.90 -15.28 17.85
C ALA A 18 -26.36 -16.37 18.80
N PHE A 19 -25.64 -15.98 19.86
CA PHE A 19 -25.12 -16.88 20.89
C PHE A 19 -25.98 -16.92 22.15
N ASP A 20 -26.73 -15.85 22.43
CA ASP A 20 -27.76 -15.75 23.48
C ASP A 20 -29.07 -16.41 22.99
N LEU A 21 -29.11 -17.74 23.09
CA LEU A 21 -30.17 -18.60 22.53
C LEU A 21 -31.49 -18.50 23.28
N ASP A 22 -31.45 -18.23 24.58
CA ASP A 22 -32.60 -18.09 25.48
C ASP A 22 -33.01 -16.63 25.72
N HIS A 23 -32.26 -15.67 25.15
CA HIS A 23 -32.56 -14.24 25.15
C HIS A 23 -32.60 -13.64 26.55
N ASP A 24 -31.82 -14.19 27.48
CA ASP A 24 -31.72 -13.71 28.85
C ASP A 24 -30.67 -12.59 29.01
N GLY A 25 -29.93 -12.30 27.94
CA GLY A 25 -28.90 -11.26 27.91
C GLY A 25 -27.52 -11.75 28.37
N PHE A 26 -27.34 -13.06 28.54
CA PHE A 26 -26.12 -13.70 28.99
C PHE A 26 -25.74 -14.86 28.07
N ILE A 27 -24.44 -15.15 27.97
CA ILE A 27 -23.96 -16.34 27.26
C ILE A 27 -23.17 -17.22 28.24
N PRO A 28 -23.56 -18.49 28.45
CA PRO A 28 -22.78 -19.39 29.28
C PRO A 28 -21.33 -19.50 28.78
N THR A 29 -20.36 -19.27 29.67
CA THR A 29 -18.93 -19.30 29.32
C THR A 29 -18.50 -20.59 28.63
N THR A 30 -19.11 -21.73 28.98
CA THR A 30 -18.83 -23.04 28.37
C THR A 30 -19.25 -23.11 26.91
N ASP A 31 -20.39 -22.51 26.56
CA ASP A 31 -20.92 -22.56 25.20
C ASP A 31 -20.18 -21.60 24.28
N LEU A 32 -19.81 -20.42 24.79
CA LEU A 32 -18.95 -19.49 24.08
C LEU A 32 -17.56 -20.07 23.82
N LYS A 33 -16.95 -20.73 24.82
CA LYS A 33 -15.65 -21.42 24.66
C LYS A 33 -15.72 -22.54 23.61
N ARG A 34 -16.81 -23.30 23.60
CA ARG A 34 -17.04 -24.36 22.60
C ARG A 34 -17.18 -23.76 21.20
N ALA A 35 -18.04 -22.77 21.02
CA ALA A 35 -18.26 -22.11 19.75
C ALA A 35 -16.99 -21.44 19.18
N ILE A 36 -16.19 -20.80 20.03
CA ILE A 36 -14.93 -20.17 19.61
C ILE A 36 -13.89 -21.23 19.25
N ARG A 37 -13.85 -22.37 19.95
CA ARG A 37 -12.97 -23.49 19.58
C ARG A 37 -13.38 -24.12 18.24
N ASP A 38 -14.67 -24.28 18.01
CA ASP A 38 -15.21 -24.87 16.77
C ASP A 38 -15.05 -23.93 15.57
N SER A 39 -15.11 -22.61 15.79
CA SER A 39 -14.86 -21.58 14.78
C SER A 39 -13.41 -21.09 14.73
N ALA A 40 -12.52 -21.60 15.59
CA ALA A 40 -11.12 -21.15 15.68
C ALA A 40 -10.38 -21.25 14.33
N PHE A 41 -10.68 -22.30 13.56
CA PHE A 41 -10.10 -22.51 12.24
C PHE A 41 -10.58 -21.46 11.22
N SER A 42 -11.86 -21.05 11.25
CA SER A 42 -12.37 -20.00 10.36
C SER A 42 -11.79 -18.62 10.68
N PHE A 43 -11.32 -18.45 11.92
CA PHE A 43 -10.64 -17.24 12.38
C PHE A 43 -9.11 -17.33 12.34
N GLY A 44 -8.55 -18.46 11.90
CA GLY A 44 -7.11 -18.69 11.76
C GLY A 44 -6.34 -18.72 13.09
N LEU A 45 -7.02 -19.00 14.22
CA LEU A 45 -6.41 -19.08 15.55
C LEU A 45 -5.92 -20.50 15.83
N ASN A 46 -4.75 -20.61 16.44
CA ASN A 46 -4.29 -21.90 16.94
C ASN A 46 -4.95 -22.24 18.31
N PRO A 47 -4.96 -23.52 18.75
CA PRO A 47 -5.63 -23.92 19.99
C PRO A 47 -5.11 -23.21 21.26
N GLU A 48 -3.82 -22.87 21.31
CA GLU A 48 -3.20 -22.17 22.46
C GLU A 48 -3.62 -20.68 22.50
N GLU A 49 -3.73 -20.04 21.35
CA GLU A 49 -4.20 -18.67 21.19
C GLU A 49 -5.67 -18.54 21.60
N VAL A 50 -6.50 -19.54 21.26
CA VAL A 50 -7.89 -19.62 21.70
C VAL A 50 -7.99 -19.68 23.22
N VAL A 51 -7.19 -20.54 23.87
CA VAL A 51 -7.16 -20.64 25.35
C VAL A 51 -6.72 -19.32 25.99
N THR A 52 -5.70 -18.67 25.43
CA THR A 52 -5.20 -17.38 25.94
C THR A 52 -6.22 -16.26 25.74
N MET A 53 -6.93 -16.27 24.61
CA MET A 53 -7.99 -15.30 24.32
C MET A 53 -9.21 -15.50 25.22
N LEU A 54 -9.45 -16.75 25.63
CA LEU A 54 -10.53 -17.15 26.53
C LEU A 54 -10.19 -17.02 28.02
N ALA A 55 -8.95 -16.64 28.35
CA ALA A 55 -8.53 -16.41 29.72
C ALA A 55 -9.03 -15.05 30.22
N ASN A 56 -9.65 -15.03 31.40
CA ASN A 56 -10.12 -13.82 32.08
C ASN A 56 -11.05 -12.97 31.20
N ILE A 57 -12.08 -13.60 30.60
CA ILE A 57 -13.19 -12.87 29.95
C ILE A 57 -14.30 -12.60 30.95
N ASP A 58 -14.59 -13.59 31.79
CA ASP A 58 -15.51 -13.52 32.92
C ASP A 58 -14.79 -12.73 34.04
N ASP A 59 -14.95 -11.40 34.00
CA ASP A 59 -14.27 -10.46 34.90
C ASP A 59 -14.99 -10.42 36.26
N ASN A 60 -16.29 -10.69 36.29
CA ASN A 60 -17.11 -10.69 37.51
C ASN A 60 -17.20 -12.07 38.20
N GLY A 61 -16.76 -13.15 37.54
CA GLY A 61 -16.70 -14.52 38.06
C GLY A 61 -18.04 -15.27 38.07
N ASP A 62 -19.05 -14.80 37.34
CA ASP A 62 -20.41 -15.34 37.38
C ASP A 62 -20.64 -16.54 36.43
N LYS A 63 -19.62 -16.91 35.63
CA LYS A 63 -19.63 -17.98 34.62
C LYS A 63 -20.57 -17.72 33.44
N LEU A 64 -21.15 -16.54 33.37
CA LEU A 64 -21.90 -16.01 32.26
C LEU A 64 -21.02 -14.97 31.55
N ILE A 65 -21.46 -14.53 30.38
CA ILE A 65 -20.78 -13.50 29.60
C ILE A 65 -21.85 -12.49 29.28
N ASP A 66 -21.72 -11.29 29.84
CA ASP A 66 -22.60 -10.18 29.49
C ASP A 66 -22.12 -9.49 28.19
N PHE A 67 -22.95 -8.57 27.67
CA PHE A 67 -22.61 -7.86 26.43
C PHE A 67 -21.30 -7.03 26.54
N PRO A 68 -21.03 -6.30 27.64
CA PRO A 68 -19.71 -5.68 27.89
C PRO A 68 -18.52 -6.65 27.83
N GLU A 69 -18.58 -7.79 28.52
CA GLU A 69 -17.53 -8.81 28.52
C GLU A 69 -17.34 -9.42 27.13
N PHE A 70 -18.44 -9.65 26.41
CA PHE A 70 -18.42 -10.07 25.01
C PHE A 70 -17.75 -9.02 24.10
N CYS A 71 -18.04 -7.74 24.28
CA CYS A 71 -17.38 -6.66 23.53
C CYS A 71 -15.87 -6.62 23.82
N THR A 72 -15.47 -6.85 25.07
CA THR A 72 -14.06 -6.93 25.47
C THR A 72 -13.35 -8.10 24.78
N LEU A 73 -13.99 -9.26 24.73
CA LEU A 73 -13.51 -10.43 24.00
C LEU A 73 -13.34 -10.14 22.50
N MET A 74 -14.36 -9.55 21.87
CA MET A 74 -14.34 -9.22 20.44
C MET A 74 -13.26 -8.19 20.10
N SER A 75 -13.06 -7.20 20.97
CA SER A 75 -11.96 -6.23 20.85
C SER A 75 -10.58 -6.90 20.95
N ARG A 76 -10.37 -7.79 21.94
CA ARG A 76 -9.14 -8.60 22.07
C ARG A 76 -8.91 -9.49 20.84
N ALA A 77 -9.97 -10.10 20.30
CA ALA A 77 -9.94 -10.90 19.09
C ALA A 77 -9.50 -10.09 17.86
N LYS A 78 -10.16 -8.95 17.64
CA LYS A 78 -9.91 -8.01 16.54
C LYS A 78 -8.46 -7.53 16.60
N HIS A 79 -7.99 -7.09 17.77
CA HIS A 79 -6.63 -6.64 17.98
C HIS A 79 -5.60 -7.73 17.65
N ARG A 80 -5.81 -8.97 18.12
CA ARG A 80 -4.92 -10.10 17.79
C ARG A 80 -4.94 -10.47 16.31
N ARG A 81 -6.10 -10.44 15.63
CA ARG A 81 -6.18 -10.69 14.19
C ARG A 81 -5.44 -9.64 13.39
N VAL A 82 -5.65 -8.36 13.70
CA VAL A 82 -4.92 -7.25 13.06
C VAL A 82 -3.43 -7.43 13.26
N LEU A 83 -2.99 -7.72 14.49
CA LEU A 83 -1.60 -8.00 14.80
C LEU A 83 -1.06 -9.21 14.00
N HIS A 84 -1.83 -10.30 13.87
CA HIS A 84 -1.45 -11.47 13.07
C HIS A 84 -1.34 -11.16 11.58
N LEU A 85 -2.25 -10.36 11.03
CA LEU A 85 -2.18 -9.88 9.65
C LEU A 85 -0.96 -8.97 9.43
N MET A 86 -0.68 -8.06 10.37
CA MET A 86 0.53 -7.23 10.36
C MET A 86 1.79 -8.09 10.41
N PHE A 87 1.81 -9.17 11.22
CA PHE A 87 2.93 -10.12 11.24
C PHE A 87 3.13 -10.79 9.89
N ARG A 88 2.06 -11.30 9.26
CA ARG A 88 2.16 -11.91 7.92
C ARG A 88 2.62 -10.91 6.86
N ALA A 89 2.12 -9.68 6.91
CA ALA A 89 2.57 -8.60 6.04
C ALA A 89 4.06 -8.28 6.26
N VAL A 90 4.53 -8.16 7.50
CA VAL A 90 5.95 -7.94 7.80
C VAL A 90 6.82 -9.10 7.33
N GLN A 91 6.38 -10.35 7.44
CA GLN A 91 7.10 -11.53 6.92
C GLN A 91 7.19 -11.55 5.38
N PHE A 92 6.35 -10.77 4.69
CA PHE A 92 6.45 -10.58 3.25
C PHE A 92 7.69 -9.77 2.85
N VAL A 93 8.15 -8.90 3.72
CA VAL A 93 9.30 -8.00 3.50
C VAL A 93 10.54 -8.57 4.22
N VAL A 94 10.41 -8.90 5.50
CA VAL A 94 11.58 -9.23 6.33
C VAL A 94 12.11 -10.66 6.10
N PRO A 95 13.43 -10.81 5.83
CA PRO A 95 14.11 -12.11 5.72
C PRO A 95 13.97 -12.99 6.97
N LYS A 96 13.95 -14.32 6.80
CA LYS A 96 13.78 -15.30 7.90
C LYS A 96 14.71 -15.06 9.09
N SER A 97 15.99 -14.78 8.84
CA SER A 97 17.01 -14.64 9.90
C SER A 97 16.80 -13.40 10.78
N LYS A 98 16.00 -12.43 10.32
CA LYS A 98 15.82 -11.12 10.95
C LYS A 98 14.44 -10.91 11.54
N ARG A 99 13.58 -11.92 11.57
CA ARG A 99 12.18 -11.76 12.02
C ARG A 99 12.05 -11.40 13.50
N SER A 100 13.01 -11.78 14.36
CA SER A 100 12.99 -11.47 15.80
C SER A 100 13.03 -9.98 16.13
N GLU A 101 13.72 -9.16 15.33
CA GLU A 101 13.82 -7.71 15.55
C GLU A 101 12.49 -6.96 15.27
N PRO A 102 11.75 -7.21 14.15
CA PRO A 102 10.40 -6.72 13.95
C PRO A 102 9.37 -7.26 14.95
N PHE A 103 9.55 -8.49 15.47
CA PHE A 103 8.65 -9.09 16.46
C PHE A 103 8.56 -8.23 17.73
N ASP A 104 9.69 -7.74 18.25
CA ASP A 104 9.74 -6.85 19.41
C ASP A 104 9.04 -5.51 19.16
N TYR A 105 9.15 -4.99 17.94
CA TYR A 105 8.55 -3.70 17.55
C TYR A 105 7.02 -3.81 17.39
N LEU A 106 6.53 -4.87 16.73
CA LEU A 106 5.09 -5.17 16.60
C LEU A 106 4.44 -5.56 17.93
N GLN A 107 5.18 -6.16 18.87
CA GLN A 107 4.67 -6.44 20.22
C GLN A 107 4.62 -5.19 21.12
N LYS A 108 5.54 -4.23 20.91
CA LYS A 108 5.55 -2.93 21.61
C LYS A 108 4.63 -1.88 20.96
N TYR A 109 3.91 -2.24 19.90
CA TYR A 109 2.97 -1.37 19.20
C TYR A 109 1.82 -1.00 20.12
N LYS A 110 1.79 0.26 20.60
CA LYS A 110 0.72 0.75 21.48
C LYS A 110 -0.20 1.76 20.81
N CYS A 111 0.29 2.70 20.00
CA CYS A 111 -0.52 3.57 19.12
C CYS A 111 0.41 4.20 18.06
N CYS A 112 -0.05 4.19 16.81
CA CYS A 112 0.26 5.05 15.66
C CYS A 112 1.69 5.50 15.27
N PRO A 113 2.01 5.49 13.95
CA PRO A 113 1.08 5.17 12.87
C PRO A 113 1.12 3.65 12.56
N PRO A 114 -0.04 2.97 12.41
CA PRO A 114 -0.15 1.84 11.46
C PRO A 114 0.34 2.29 10.05
N PRO A 115 0.30 1.46 9.00
CA PRO A 115 0.57 1.93 7.63
C PRO A 115 -0.51 2.95 7.22
N VAL A 116 -0.35 4.19 7.66
CA VAL A 116 -1.34 5.26 7.57
C VAL A 116 -1.20 5.94 6.23
N PHE A 117 0.03 6.10 5.73
CA PHE A 117 0.27 6.80 4.48
C PHE A 117 -0.38 6.07 3.30
N MET A 118 -0.12 4.77 3.14
CA MET A 118 -0.67 4.00 2.02
C MET A 118 -2.20 3.94 2.05
N LEU A 119 -2.79 3.81 3.24
CA LEU A 119 -4.24 3.82 3.40
C LEU A 119 -4.84 5.20 3.09
N ILE A 120 -4.29 6.26 3.66
CA ILE A 120 -4.77 7.63 3.43
C ILE A 120 -4.68 8.00 1.95
N ILE A 121 -3.54 7.75 1.32
CA ILE A 121 -3.35 8.14 -0.08
C ILE A 121 -4.25 7.33 -1.02
N SER A 122 -4.49 6.04 -0.74
CA SER A 122 -5.50 5.24 -1.44
C SER A 122 -6.92 5.79 -1.27
N ILE A 123 -7.32 6.19 -0.06
CA ILE A 123 -8.64 6.79 0.20
C ILE A 123 -8.79 8.08 -0.60
N ILE A 124 -7.77 8.94 -0.61
CA ILE A 124 -7.79 10.20 -1.37
C ILE A 124 -7.90 9.93 -2.88
N GLN A 125 -7.13 8.98 -3.42
CA GLN A 125 -7.19 8.60 -4.84
C GLN A 125 -8.59 8.12 -5.25
N VAL A 126 -9.21 7.25 -4.43
CA VAL A 126 -10.56 6.74 -4.68
C VAL A 126 -11.60 7.86 -4.58
N ALA A 127 -11.49 8.73 -3.57
CA ALA A 127 -12.41 9.86 -3.41
C ALA A 127 -12.35 10.85 -4.59
N ILE A 128 -11.15 11.17 -5.06
CA ILE A 128 -10.95 12.06 -6.22
C ILE A 128 -11.46 11.40 -7.51
N TYR A 129 -11.25 10.09 -7.67
CA TYR A 129 -11.82 9.35 -8.80
C TYR A 129 -13.35 9.37 -8.79
N ILE A 130 -13.98 9.16 -7.64
CA ILE A 130 -15.45 9.23 -7.48
C ILE A 130 -15.94 10.64 -7.82
N TYR A 131 -15.28 11.68 -7.30
CA TYR A 131 -15.63 13.07 -7.58
C TYR A 131 -15.66 13.35 -9.10
N TYR A 132 -14.58 13.03 -9.82
CA TYR A 132 -14.52 13.27 -11.27
C TYR A 132 -15.47 12.38 -12.08
N THR A 133 -15.79 11.19 -11.56
CA THR A 133 -16.80 10.31 -12.17
C THR A 133 -18.19 10.96 -12.10
N ILE A 134 -18.55 11.52 -10.95
CA ILE A 134 -19.81 12.24 -10.76
C ILE A 134 -19.83 13.52 -11.61
N GLU A 135 -18.75 14.31 -11.57
CA GLU A 135 -18.66 15.58 -12.30
C GLU A 135 -18.77 15.39 -13.83
N SER A 136 -18.19 14.32 -14.37
CA SER A 136 -18.25 14.03 -15.82
C SER A 136 -19.67 13.70 -16.32
N GLY A 137 -20.53 13.15 -15.47
CA GLY A 137 -21.82 12.61 -15.86
C GLY A 137 -21.76 11.32 -16.70
N GLU A 138 -20.56 10.81 -17.02
CA GLU A 138 -20.35 9.64 -17.89
C GLU A 138 -20.51 8.29 -17.15
N GLY A 139 -20.52 8.33 -15.81
CA GLY A 139 -20.56 7.13 -14.98
C GLY A 139 -19.24 6.36 -14.96
N VAL A 140 -19.26 5.15 -14.38
CA VAL A 140 -18.07 4.33 -14.20
C VAL A 140 -17.74 3.59 -15.50
N SER A 141 -16.56 3.84 -16.07
CA SER A 141 -16.05 3.15 -17.26
C SER A 141 -14.67 2.55 -16.99
N ILE A 142 -14.32 1.51 -17.75
CA ILE A 142 -12.97 0.90 -17.70
C ILE A 142 -11.89 1.93 -18.03
N THR A 143 -12.24 2.90 -18.88
CA THR A 143 -11.27 3.80 -19.51
C THR A 143 -11.64 5.29 -19.40
N GLY A 144 -12.69 5.60 -18.64
CA GLY A 144 -13.16 6.96 -18.36
C GLY A 144 -13.76 7.03 -16.95
N PRO A 145 -13.87 8.22 -16.35
CA PRO A 145 -13.68 9.54 -16.97
C PRO A 145 -12.20 9.91 -17.17
N VAL A 146 -11.94 10.90 -18.02
CA VAL A 146 -10.64 11.53 -18.16
C VAL A 146 -10.72 12.99 -17.71
N PRO A 147 -10.26 13.35 -16.51
CA PRO A 147 -10.33 14.71 -16.01
C PRO A 147 -9.15 15.56 -16.56
N SER A 148 -9.07 15.69 -17.88
CA SER A 148 -7.98 16.41 -18.59
C SER A 148 -7.89 17.90 -18.24
N LYS A 149 -9.00 18.49 -17.78
CA LYS A 149 -9.07 19.88 -17.31
C LYS A 149 -8.70 20.06 -15.83
N SER A 150 -8.43 18.98 -15.10
CA SER A 150 -8.13 19.04 -13.66
C SER A 150 -6.91 19.94 -13.38
N PRO A 151 -6.91 20.72 -12.29
CA PRO A 151 -5.72 21.43 -11.84
C PRO A 151 -4.62 20.49 -11.30
N LEU A 152 -4.96 19.22 -11.02
CA LEU A 152 -4.04 18.25 -10.43
C LEU A 152 -3.31 17.40 -11.48
N ILE A 153 -3.88 17.20 -12.67
CA ILE A 153 -3.27 16.40 -13.74
C ILE A 153 -1.94 17.02 -14.18
N PHE A 154 -0.97 16.18 -14.54
CA PHE A 154 0.24 16.68 -15.17
C PHE A 154 -0.07 17.18 -16.58
N ASN A 155 0.24 18.45 -16.83
CA ASN A 155 0.03 19.09 -18.11
C ASN A 155 1.39 19.51 -18.70
N PRO A 156 1.83 18.91 -19.82
CA PRO A 156 3.14 19.19 -20.41
C PRO A 156 3.32 20.63 -20.88
N TYR A 157 2.22 21.35 -21.12
CA TYR A 157 2.22 22.73 -21.59
C TYR A 157 2.22 23.76 -20.44
N ARG A 158 2.18 23.30 -19.18
CA ARG A 158 2.17 24.14 -17.97
C ARG A 158 3.31 23.78 -17.02
N LYS A 159 4.54 23.72 -17.55
CA LYS A 159 5.74 23.30 -16.81
C LYS A 159 6.04 24.16 -15.57
N SER A 160 5.62 25.42 -15.55
CA SER A 160 5.78 26.33 -14.40
C SER A 160 4.88 25.98 -13.21
N GLU A 161 3.81 25.21 -13.42
CA GLU A 161 2.89 24.76 -12.37
C GLU A 161 3.47 23.53 -11.65
N VAL A 162 4.53 23.74 -10.86
CA VAL A 162 5.38 22.68 -10.30
C VAL A 162 4.66 21.63 -9.45
N TRP A 163 3.52 21.97 -8.84
CA TRP A 163 2.72 21.01 -8.06
C TRP A 163 2.23 19.84 -8.92
N ARG A 164 2.01 20.07 -10.23
CA ARG A 164 1.54 19.06 -11.18
C ARG A 164 2.50 17.88 -11.36
N TYR A 165 3.78 18.05 -11.04
CA TYR A 165 4.75 16.96 -11.04
C TYR A 165 4.53 15.95 -9.90
N ILE A 166 3.71 16.30 -8.90
CA ILE A 166 3.34 15.42 -7.78
C ILE A 166 1.84 15.12 -7.79
N THR A 167 0.99 16.13 -7.92
CA THR A 167 -0.47 16.00 -7.73
C THR A 167 -1.15 15.09 -8.76
N TYR A 168 -0.48 14.81 -9.89
CA TYR A 168 -1.01 13.91 -10.90
C TYR A 168 -1.27 12.49 -10.36
N MET A 169 -0.59 12.10 -9.26
CA MET A 169 -0.78 10.81 -8.58
C MET A 169 -2.20 10.60 -8.06
N PHE A 170 -2.98 11.67 -7.91
CA PHE A 170 -4.36 11.61 -7.46
C PHE A 170 -5.38 11.42 -8.58
N ILE A 171 -4.99 11.74 -9.81
CA ILE A 171 -5.86 11.66 -10.98
C ILE A 171 -5.78 10.28 -11.59
N HIS A 172 -6.90 9.65 -11.89
CA HIS A 172 -6.95 8.33 -12.52
C HIS A 172 -7.93 8.33 -13.70
N ILE A 173 -7.61 7.50 -14.69
CA ILE A 173 -8.39 7.36 -15.93
C ILE A 173 -9.07 5.99 -15.92
N GLY A 174 -10.37 5.98 -15.62
CA GLY A 174 -11.16 4.76 -15.54
C GLY A 174 -10.92 3.86 -14.33
N ILE A 175 -11.88 2.97 -14.10
CA ILE A 175 -11.94 2.13 -12.89
C ILE A 175 -10.80 1.12 -12.83
N TYR A 176 -10.38 0.59 -13.98
CA TYR A 176 -9.26 -0.35 -14.05
C TYR A 176 -7.98 0.29 -13.52
N HIS A 177 -7.70 1.52 -13.97
CA HIS A 177 -6.46 2.21 -13.63
C HIS A 177 -6.38 2.54 -12.14
N VAL A 178 -7.44 3.09 -11.53
CA VAL A 178 -7.47 3.36 -10.08
C VAL A 178 -7.45 2.07 -9.26
N THR A 179 -8.17 1.03 -9.68
CA THR A 179 -8.23 -0.24 -8.96
C THR A 179 -6.87 -0.92 -8.95
N TYR A 180 -6.19 -0.99 -10.11
CA TYR A 180 -4.86 -1.58 -10.20
C TYR A 180 -3.84 -0.83 -9.35
N ASN A 181 -3.82 0.51 -9.41
CA ASN A 181 -2.90 1.32 -8.62
C ASN A 181 -3.14 1.14 -7.12
N VAL A 182 -4.39 1.28 -6.66
CA VAL A 182 -4.74 1.15 -5.24
C VAL A 182 -4.46 -0.26 -4.74
N LEU A 183 -4.83 -1.29 -5.50
CA LEU A 183 -4.61 -2.68 -5.09
C LEU A 183 -3.12 -2.99 -4.96
N THR A 184 -2.32 -2.65 -5.97
CA THR A 184 -0.87 -2.89 -5.96
C THR A 184 -0.18 -2.07 -4.87
N GLN A 185 -0.58 -0.79 -4.70
CA GLN A 185 -0.09 0.08 -3.65
C GLN A 185 -0.39 -0.45 -2.24
N LEU A 186 -1.59 -0.96 -2.00
CA LEU A 186 -1.94 -1.55 -0.70
C LEU A 186 -1.23 -2.88 -0.48
N LEU A 187 -1.21 -3.75 -1.50
CA LEU A 187 -0.59 -5.07 -1.42
C LEU A 187 0.92 -4.97 -1.13
N LEU A 188 1.61 -4.03 -1.78
CA LEU A 188 3.06 -3.91 -1.69
C LEU A 188 3.52 -2.81 -0.73
N GLY A 189 2.81 -1.69 -0.68
CA GLY A 189 3.17 -0.54 0.14
C GLY A 189 2.93 -0.75 1.62
N VAL A 190 1.82 -1.40 2.02
CA VAL A 190 1.52 -1.63 3.44
C VAL A 190 2.59 -2.49 4.13
N PRO A 191 3.00 -3.65 3.58
CA PRO A 191 4.13 -4.41 4.14
C PRO A 191 5.41 -3.59 4.29
N LEU A 192 5.77 -2.81 3.27
CA LEU A 192 6.96 -1.96 3.31
C LEU A 192 6.83 -0.88 4.38
N GLU A 193 5.68 -0.23 4.49
CA GLU A 193 5.44 0.85 5.46
C GLU A 193 5.48 0.32 6.89
N LEU A 194 4.98 -0.89 7.14
CA LEU A 194 5.08 -1.56 8.45
C LEU A 194 6.54 -1.76 8.89
N VAL A 195 7.44 -2.06 7.94
CA VAL A 195 8.84 -2.39 8.23
C VAL A 195 9.75 -1.16 8.21
N HIS A 196 9.54 -0.28 7.24
CA HIS A 196 10.41 0.86 6.96
C HIS A 196 9.80 2.21 7.37
N GLN A 197 8.53 2.24 7.77
CA GLN A 197 7.83 3.42 8.28
C GLN A 197 7.86 4.59 7.27
N TRP A 198 8.14 5.81 7.74
CA TRP A 198 8.19 7.04 6.96
C TRP A 198 9.13 6.98 5.75
N ARG A 199 10.13 6.09 5.74
CA ARG A 199 11.09 5.92 4.63
C ARG A 199 10.38 5.57 3.32
N VAL A 200 9.29 4.79 3.40
CA VAL A 200 8.50 4.40 2.24
C VAL A 200 7.80 5.60 1.60
N ILE A 201 7.38 6.58 2.40
CA ILE A 201 6.77 7.82 1.91
C ILE A 201 7.73 8.55 0.98
N VAL A 202 9.01 8.64 1.39
CA VAL A 202 10.04 9.30 0.57
C VAL A 202 10.28 8.54 -0.73
N VAL A 203 10.40 7.21 -0.68
CA VAL A 203 10.59 6.38 -1.89
C VAL A 203 9.39 6.50 -2.84
N TYR A 204 8.17 6.45 -2.31
CA TYR A 204 6.94 6.57 -3.10
C TYR A 204 6.84 7.94 -3.79
N LEU A 205 7.00 9.03 -3.03
CA LEU A 205 6.91 10.39 -3.58
C LEU A 205 8.05 10.71 -4.55
N ALA A 206 9.25 10.19 -4.29
CA ALA A 206 10.37 10.29 -5.23
C ALA A 206 10.10 9.51 -6.53
N GLY A 207 9.40 8.37 -6.45
CA GLY A 207 8.91 7.63 -7.61
C GLY A 207 7.94 8.44 -8.47
N VAL A 208 6.94 9.06 -7.82
CA VAL A 208 5.99 9.97 -8.47
C VAL A 208 6.73 11.13 -9.16
N LEU A 209 7.62 11.81 -8.44
CA LEU A 209 8.39 12.93 -8.98
C LEU A 209 9.31 12.50 -10.15
N SER A 210 10.01 11.38 -10.00
CA SER A 210 10.91 10.85 -11.02
C SER A 210 10.17 10.41 -12.27
N GLY A 211 8.98 9.84 -12.11
CA GLY A 211 8.09 9.47 -13.20
C GLY A 211 7.67 10.68 -14.03
N SER A 212 7.17 11.74 -13.39
CA SER A 212 6.74 12.96 -14.09
C SER A 212 7.91 13.74 -14.70
N LEU A 213 9.06 13.83 -14.01
CA LEU A 213 10.26 14.45 -14.56
C LEU A 213 10.77 13.72 -15.79
N LEU A 214 10.83 12.38 -15.77
CA LEU A 214 11.27 11.61 -16.93
C LEU A 214 10.30 11.77 -18.10
N VAL A 215 8.98 11.69 -17.86
CA VAL A 215 7.97 11.97 -18.90
C VAL A 215 8.15 13.37 -19.48
N SER A 216 8.33 14.40 -18.64
CA SER A 216 8.54 15.77 -19.11
C SER A 216 9.80 15.91 -19.96
N ALA A 217 10.86 15.18 -19.62
CA ALA A 217 12.15 15.20 -20.31
C ALA A 217 12.15 14.47 -21.66
N VAL A 218 11.48 13.31 -21.78
CA VAL A 218 11.60 12.43 -22.96
C VAL A 218 10.29 12.13 -23.70
N ASP A 219 9.12 12.41 -23.09
CA ASP A 219 7.78 12.25 -23.68
C ASP A 219 6.94 13.52 -23.45
N SER A 220 7.54 14.67 -23.80
CA SER A 220 7.16 16.02 -23.35
C SER A 220 5.81 16.55 -23.88
N ARG A 221 4.98 15.72 -24.51
CA ARG A 221 3.68 16.10 -25.10
C ARG A 221 2.49 15.35 -24.50
N VAL A 222 2.74 14.49 -23.52
CA VAL A 222 1.74 13.59 -22.95
C VAL A 222 1.29 14.09 -21.58
N PHE A 223 -0.03 14.08 -21.35
CA PHE A 223 -0.61 14.30 -20.04
C PHE A 223 -0.35 13.08 -19.16
N LEU A 224 -0.06 13.29 -17.89
CA LEU A 224 0.17 12.20 -16.95
C LEU A 224 -0.89 12.22 -15.85
N ALA A 225 -1.42 11.04 -15.58
CA ALA A 225 -2.39 10.74 -14.56
C ALA A 225 -2.02 9.38 -13.98
N GLY A 226 -2.17 9.21 -12.67
CA GLY A 226 -2.06 7.93 -11.99
C GLY A 226 -0.93 7.91 -10.98
N ALA A 227 -1.15 7.15 -9.91
CA ALA A 227 -0.17 6.92 -8.86
C ALA A 227 1.03 6.03 -9.28
N SER A 228 1.07 5.60 -10.55
CA SER A 228 1.91 4.49 -11.00
C SER A 228 3.41 4.75 -10.85
N GLY A 229 3.88 6.00 -10.95
CA GLY A 229 5.27 6.32 -10.64
C GLY A 229 5.68 5.92 -9.21
N GLY A 230 4.79 6.14 -8.23
CA GLY A 230 4.99 5.67 -6.86
C GLY A 230 4.85 4.16 -6.72
N VAL A 231 3.88 3.55 -7.41
CA VAL A 231 3.68 2.08 -7.42
C VAL A 231 4.90 1.35 -7.99
N TYR A 232 5.50 1.84 -9.08
CA TYR A 232 6.72 1.26 -9.64
C TYR A 232 7.94 1.45 -8.76
N ALA A 233 7.99 2.52 -7.96
CA ALA A 233 9.02 2.65 -6.93
C ALA A 233 8.86 1.58 -5.82
N LEU A 234 7.63 1.25 -5.42
CA LEU A 234 7.36 0.15 -4.48
C LEU A 234 7.69 -1.22 -5.09
N LEU A 235 7.30 -1.47 -6.35
CA LEU A 235 7.65 -2.70 -7.08
C LEU A 235 9.17 -2.89 -7.17
N ALA A 236 9.90 -1.82 -7.49
CA ALA A 236 11.35 -1.83 -7.53
C ALA A 236 11.98 -2.11 -6.15
N ALA A 237 11.43 -1.53 -5.08
CA ALA A 237 11.88 -1.81 -3.71
C ALA A 237 11.70 -3.30 -3.33
N HIS A 238 10.53 -3.88 -3.63
CA HIS A 238 10.28 -5.32 -3.42
C HIS A 238 11.20 -6.20 -4.25
N LEU A 239 11.42 -5.84 -5.52
CA LEU A 239 12.32 -6.60 -6.39
C LEU A 239 13.75 -6.56 -5.87
N ALA A 240 14.25 -5.38 -5.46
CA ALA A 240 15.58 -5.22 -4.90
C ALA A 240 15.75 -6.07 -3.63
N GLU A 241 14.77 -6.03 -2.72
CA GLU A 241 14.79 -6.82 -1.49
C GLU A 241 14.75 -8.33 -1.77
N LEU A 242 13.94 -8.76 -2.73
CA LEU A 242 13.86 -10.16 -3.15
C LEU A 242 15.18 -10.65 -3.74
N ILE A 243 15.83 -9.86 -4.59
CA ILE A 243 17.12 -10.22 -5.20
C ILE A 243 18.23 -10.26 -4.15
N MET A 244 18.31 -9.23 -3.29
CA MET A 244 19.36 -9.13 -2.26
C MET A 244 19.25 -10.22 -1.20
N ASN A 245 18.03 -10.64 -0.86
CA ASN A 245 17.77 -11.59 0.22
C ASN A 245 17.18 -12.92 -0.29
N TRP A 246 17.44 -13.31 -1.55
CA TRP A 246 16.76 -14.41 -2.24
C TRP A 246 16.66 -15.72 -1.45
N SER A 247 17.77 -16.15 -0.83
CA SER A 247 17.83 -17.40 -0.06
C SER A 247 17.11 -17.33 1.29
N GLU A 248 16.90 -16.12 1.81
CA GLU A 248 16.28 -15.89 3.11
C GLU A 248 14.78 -15.55 3.01
N MET A 249 14.26 -15.30 1.81
CA MET A 249 12.86 -14.97 1.55
C MET A 249 11.97 -16.22 1.43
N GLU A 250 10.83 -16.23 2.13
CA GLU A 250 9.83 -17.29 1.98
C GLU A 250 9.12 -17.20 0.63
N PHE A 251 8.93 -18.36 -0.02
CA PHE A 251 8.24 -18.44 -1.31
C PHE A 251 8.84 -17.50 -2.38
N ASN A 252 10.16 -17.32 -2.36
CA ASN A 252 10.91 -16.43 -3.27
C ASN A 252 10.49 -16.57 -4.75
N TRP A 253 10.35 -17.79 -5.27
CA TRP A 253 9.90 -18.04 -6.65
C TRP A 253 8.47 -17.56 -6.90
N ILE A 254 7.54 -17.79 -5.98
CA ILE A 254 6.15 -17.32 -6.11
C ILE A 254 6.13 -15.79 -6.10
N ARG A 255 6.90 -15.17 -5.20
CA ARG A 255 7.02 -13.69 -5.13
C ARG A 255 7.59 -13.13 -6.43
N ALA A 256 8.63 -13.74 -6.98
CA ALA A 256 9.21 -13.35 -8.26
C ALA A 256 8.18 -13.42 -9.39
N ILE A 257 7.43 -14.53 -9.49
CA ILE A 257 6.38 -14.70 -10.50
C ILE A 257 5.29 -13.64 -10.35
N VAL A 258 4.82 -13.37 -9.13
CA VAL A 258 3.80 -12.34 -8.87
C VAL A 258 4.31 -10.96 -9.28
N LEU A 259 5.54 -10.59 -8.92
CA LEU A 259 6.13 -9.31 -9.32
C LEU A 259 6.26 -9.18 -10.84
N VAL A 260 6.69 -10.25 -11.52
CA VAL A 260 6.79 -10.29 -12.99
C VAL A 260 5.41 -10.14 -13.64
N ILE A 261 4.38 -10.82 -13.11
CA ILE A 261 3.00 -10.70 -13.63
C ILE A 261 2.47 -9.28 -13.41
N LEU A 262 2.66 -8.70 -12.22
CA LEU A 262 2.21 -7.34 -11.93
C LEU A 262 2.87 -6.34 -12.88
N ILE A 263 4.21 -6.30 -12.94
CA ILE A 263 4.96 -5.39 -13.81
C ILE A 263 4.61 -5.62 -15.28
N GLY A 264 4.61 -6.88 -15.71
CA GLY A 264 4.39 -7.26 -17.10
C GLY A 264 2.97 -6.94 -17.59
N SER A 265 1.94 -7.27 -16.82
CA SER A 265 0.54 -7.00 -17.19
C SER A 265 0.25 -5.51 -17.31
N ASP A 266 0.70 -4.71 -16.33
CA ASP A 266 0.46 -3.27 -16.33
C ASP A 266 1.28 -2.52 -17.39
N THR A 267 2.54 -2.92 -17.59
CA THR A 267 3.36 -2.40 -18.70
C THR A 267 2.73 -2.77 -20.04
N ALA A 268 2.26 -4.01 -20.21
CA ALA A 268 1.61 -4.46 -21.44
C ALA A 268 0.33 -3.67 -21.73
N VAL A 269 -0.52 -3.44 -20.72
CA VAL A 269 -1.73 -2.62 -20.88
C VAL A 269 -1.37 -1.18 -21.24
N SER A 270 -0.37 -0.58 -20.58
CA SER A 270 0.07 0.79 -20.85
C SER A 270 0.63 0.96 -22.26
N VAL A 271 1.44 0.00 -22.73
CA VAL A 271 1.99 -0.02 -24.10
C VAL A 271 0.86 -0.25 -25.11
N TYR A 272 -0.04 -1.19 -24.85
CA TYR A 272 -1.17 -1.48 -25.72
C TYR A 272 -2.06 -0.24 -25.92
N GLN A 273 -2.43 0.43 -24.81
CA GLN A 273 -3.19 1.67 -24.85
C GLN A 273 -2.47 2.80 -25.57
N ARG A 274 -1.13 2.85 -25.51
CA ARG A 274 -0.32 3.90 -26.14
C ARG A 274 -0.24 3.81 -27.66
N TYR A 275 -0.20 2.59 -28.20
CA TYR A 275 0.09 2.34 -29.61
C TYR A 275 -1.06 1.76 -30.42
N PHE A 276 -2.02 1.09 -29.77
CA PHE A 276 -3.09 0.35 -30.48
C PHE A 276 -4.49 0.89 -30.21
N VAL A 277 -4.63 1.84 -29.28
CA VAL A 277 -5.92 2.47 -28.97
C VAL A 277 -5.84 3.95 -29.36
N ASP A 278 -6.63 4.33 -30.37
CA ASP A 278 -6.74 5.72 -30.83
C ASP A 278 -7.48 6.58 -29.79
N ARG A 279 -6.72 7.06 -28.79
CA ARG A 279 -7.20 7.97 -27.75
C ARG A 279 -6.29 9.18 -27.60
N VAL A 280 -6.94 10.30 -27.27
CA VAL A 280 -6.29 11.58 -26.97
C VAL A 280 -5.51 11.51 -25.66
N ASP A 281 -5.93 10.63 -24.75
CA ASP A 281 -5.47 10.60 -23.37
C ASP A 281 -4.60 9.37 -23.12
N ARG A 282 -3.29 9.58 -23.20
CA ARG A 282 -2.28 8.51 -23.19
C ARG A 282 -1.65 8.39 -21.81
N VAL A 283 -1.78 7.23 -21.17
CA VAL A 283 -0.97 6.91 -19.97
C VAL A 283 0.45 6.61 -20.45
N SER A 284 1.44 7.36 -19.97
CA SER A 284 2.83 7.17 -20.40
C SER A 284 3.51 6.09 -19.56
N TYR A 285 3.86 4.96 -20.20
CA TYR A 285 4.70 3.91 -19.62
C TYR A 285 6.09 4.44 -19.20
N VAL A 286 6.51 5.60 -19.71
CA VAL A 286 7.77 6.26 -19.31
C VAL A 286 7.74 6.65 -17.83
N SER A 287 6.57 7.02 -17.30
CA SER A 287 6.43 7.33 -15.87
C SER A 287 6.75 6.12 -14.98
N HIS A 288 6.42 4.91 -15.46
CA HIS A 288 6.71 3.65 -14.77
C HIS A 288 8.23 3.42 -14.68
N ILE A 289 8.95 3.71 -15.78
CA ILE A 289 10.42 3.62 -15.83
C ILE A 289 11.04 4.59 -14.83
N GLY A 290 10.61 5.86 -14.83
CA GLY A 290 11.13 6.87 -13.91
C GLY A 290 10.90 6.51 -12.45
N GLY A 291 9.69 6.01 -12.13
CA GLY A 291 9.35 5.49 -10.81
C GLY A 291 10.20 4.30 -10.40
N PHE A 292 10.39 3.33 -11.29
CA PHE A 292 11.19 2.14 -11.05
C PHE A 292 12.66 2.47 -10.78
N VAL A 293 13.26 3.34 -11.59
CA VAL A 293 14.65 3.82 -11.40
C VAL A 293 14.80 4.49 -10.02
N ALA A 294 13.86 5.36 -9.64
CA ALA A 294 13.88 5.98 -8.32
C ALA A 294 13.75 4.95 -7.19
N GLY A 295 12.87 3.96 -7.33
CA GLY A 295 12.70 2.89 -6.35
C GLY A 295 13.94 2.03 -6.14
N VAL A 296 14.66 1.66 -7.21
CA VAL A 296 15.92 0.92 -7.09
C VAL A 296 16.98 1.78 -6.40
N LEU A 297 17.21 3.01 -6.87
CA LEU A 297 18.29 3.86 -6.38
C LEU A 297 18.05 4.32 -4.94
N LEU A 298 16.85 4.85 -4.65
CA LEU A 298 16.51 5.31 -3.30
C LEU A 298 16.14 4.17 -2.36
N GLY A 299 15.71 3.02 -2.86
CA GLY A 299 15.52 1.82 -2.05
C GLY A 299 16.80 1.46 -1.32
N VAL A 300 17.92 1.40 -2.03
CA VAL A 300 19.26 1.14 -1.47
C VAL A 300 19.71 2.23 -0.49
N VAL A 301 19.34 3.49 -0.74
CA VAL A 301 19.81 4.64 0.04
C VAL A 301 19.00 4.83 1.34
N ILE A 302 17.68 4.68 1.25
CA ILE A 302 16.72 5.12 2.27
C ILE A 302 16.17 3.95 3.07
N LEU A 303 15.92 2.78 2.48
CA LEU A 303 15.32 1.68 3.22
C LEU A 303 16.27 1.15 4.29
N ARG A 304 15.69 0.55 5.34
CA ARG A 304 16.49 0.03 6.45
C ARG A 304 17.30 -1.16 5.95
N ASN A 305 18.61 -1.07 6.13
CA ASN A 305 19.51 -2.16 5.84
C ASN A 305 19.78 -2.99 7.10
N PHE A 306 19.32 -4.25 7.11
CA PHE A 306 19.38 -5.14 8.27
C PHE A 306 20.73 -5.87 8.44
N ARG A 307 21.58 -5.89 7.40
CA ARG A 307 22.95 -6.43 7.48
C ARG A 307 23.90 -5.54 6.69
N ARG A 308 24.85 -4.90 7.38
CA ARG A 308 25.87 -4.07 6.72
C ARG A 308 27.02 -4.91 6.17
N HIS A 309 27.10 -5.05 4.85
CA HIS A 309 28.30 -5.53 4.17
C HIS A 309 29.25 -4.36 3.85
N ARG A 310 30.57 -4.61 3.84
CA ARG A 310 31.59 -3.56 3.58
C ARG A 310 31.44 -2.87 2.21
N TRP A 311 30.75 -3.51 1.28
CA TRP A 311 30.56 -3.07 -0.10
C TRP A 311 29.37 -2.12 -0.24
N GLU A 312 28.43 -2.18 0.71
CA GLU A 312 27.19 -1.42 0.66
C GLU A 312 27.40 0.06 0.88
N GLY A 313 28.46 0.47 1.60
CA GLY A 313 28.81 1.89 1.69
C GLY A 313 29.16 2.49 0.33
N LYS A 314 29.86 1.73 -0.53
CA LYS A 314 30.17 2.15 -1.91
C LYS A 314 28.92 2.16 -2.77
N LEU A 315 28.10 1.11 -2.67
CA LEU A 315 26.83 1.00 -3.41
C LEU A 315 25.85 2.12 -3.02
N TRP A 316 25.79 2.48 -1.74
CA TRP A 316 24.97 3.58 -1.23
C TRP A 316 25.34 4.92 -1.87
N TRP A 317 26.63 5.27 -1.87
CA TRP A 317 27.12 6.48 -2.53
C TRP A 317 26.91 6.44 -4.04
N ALA A 318 27.16 5.31 -4.68
CA ALA A 318 26.93 5.13 -6.11
C ALA A 318 25.46 5.34 -6.47
N SER A 319 24.52 4.74 -5.71
CA SER A 319 23.08 4.91 -5.92
C SER A 319 22.62 6.35 -5.67
N LEU A 320 23.13 7.01 -4.64
CA LEU A 320 22.80 8.41 -4.36
C LEU A 320 23.28 9.34 -5.48
N VAL A 321 24.54 9.20 -5.92
CA VAL A 321 25.11 9.99 -7.01
C VAL A 321 24.36 9.72 -8.31
N ALA A 322 24.05 8.46 -8.62
CA ALA A 322 23.27 8.10 -9.79
C ALA A 322 21.86 8.70 -9.76
N PHE A 323 21.20 8.73 -8.61
CA PHE A 323 19.88 9.34 -8.47
C PHE A 323 19.91 10.87 -8.66
N VAL A 324 20.87 11.55 -8.02
CA VAL A 324 21.06 13.00 -8.19
C VAL A 324 21.37 13.34 -9.65
N PHE A 325 22.24 12.55 -10.28
CA PHE A 325 22.59 12.71 -11.70
C PHE A 325 21.38 12.48 -12.62
N PHE A 326 20.57 11.45 -12.36
CA PHE A 326 19.34 11.19 -13.09
C PHE A 326 18.35 12.36 -13.01
N ILE A 327 18.10 12.89 -11.81
CA ILE A 327 17.23 14.06 -11.61
C ILE A 327 17.81 15.28 -12.33
N ALA A 328 19.12 15.54 -12.20
CA ALA A 328 19.77 16.66 -12.85
C ALA A 328 19.66 16.59 -14.38
N ILE A 329 19.88 15.42 -14.99
CA ILE A 329 19.69 15.22 -16.43
C ILE A 329 18.25 15.51 -16.84
N CYS A 330 17.25 14.96 -16.13
CA CYS A 330 15.85 15.20 -16.46
C CYS A 330 15.53 16.70 -16.43
N VAL A 331 15.97 17.41 -15.39
CA VAL A 331 15.77 18.87 -15.27
C VAL A 331 16.46 19.64 -16.40
N VAL A 332 17.70 19.29 -16.73
CA VAL A 332 18.43 19.91 -17.85
C VAL A 332 17.69 19.69 -19.16
N LEU A 333 17.23 18.47 -19.45
CA LEU A 333 16.48 18.15 -20.67
C LEU A 333 15.13 18.87 -20.75
N ILE A 334 14.48 19.14 -19.61
CA ILE A 334 13.21 19.88 -19.56
C ILE A 334 13.41 21.35 -19.92
N ILE A 335 14.52 21.96 -19.46
CA ILE A 335 14.79 23.41 -19.55
C ILE A 335 15.59 23.77 -20.81
N ALA A 336 16.49 22.90 -21.29
CA ALA A 336 17.39 23.20 -22.41
C ALA A 336 16.68 23.65 -23.70
N PRO A 337 15.53 23.07 -24.13
CA PRO A 337 14.80 23.54 -25.31
C PRO A 337 14.30 24.99 -25.18
N ASP A 338 13.92 25.41 -23.97
CA ASP A 338 13.44 26.77 -23.70
C ASP A 338 14.61 27.77 -23.66
N MET A 339 15.83 27.31 -23.32
CA MET A 339 17.05 28.14 -23.33
C MET A 339 17.66 28.31 -24.72
N MET A 340 17.49 27.33 -25.61
CA MET A 340 18.03 27.35 -26.98
C MET A 340 17.08 28.01 -28.00
N SER A 341 15.88 28.40 -27.58
CA SER A 341 14.88 29.06 -28.44
C SER A 341 14.95 30.60 -28.40
N PHE A 342 16.01 31.17 -27.80
CA PHE A 342 16.32 32.60 -27.76
C PHE A 342 17.28 33.05 -28.86
#